data_AF-A0AA90PUJ9-F1
#
_entry.id   AF-A0AA90PUJ9-F1
#
_cell.length_a   1.000
_cell.length_b   1.000
_cell.length_c   1.000
_cell.angle_alpha   90.00
_cell.angle_beta   90.00
_cell.angle_gamma   90.00
#
_symmetry.space_group_name_H-M   'P 1'
#
loop_
_entity.id
_entity.type
_entity.pdbx_description
1 polymer ?
#
loop_
_entity_poly.entity_id
_entity_poly.type
_entity_poly.pdbx_seq_one_letter_code
_entity_poly.pdbx_strand_id
1 'polypeptide(L)'
;MSQSNNMSAEVLVDGEPVVVPTFGEWDTILENATYHGVPVFSDNTRNSVTKLVSFVKTHSDEFGLGLYSRKMLKSWLVLPMMRLGGRLQRVQIEYIKCDHCDWEGRIANPVESTLYMGAPEESAALQLAYNLPRRRCPLCAQPLARPAIWTESCLEN
;
A
#
# COMPACT_ATOMS: atom_id res chain seq x y z
N MET A 1 -8.39 -25.38 20.84
CA MET A 1 -9.14 -24.89 19.67
C MET A 1 -9.66 -23.51 20.02
N SER A 2 -8.93 -22.48 19.64
CA SER A 2 -9.30 -21.08 19.90
C SER A 2 -9.62 -20.49 18.54
N GLN A 3 -10.91 -20.27 18.25
CA GLN A 3 -11.30 -19.48 17.09
C GLN A 3 -10.93 -18.03 17.41
N SER A 4 -9.76 -17.60 16.96
CA SER A 4 -9.45 -16.18 16.85
C SER A 4 -10.38 -15.61 15.79
N ASN A 5 -11.35 -14.80 16.21
CA ASN A 5 -12.19 -14.00 15.33
C ASN A 5 -11.31 -13.19 14.37
N ASN A 6 -11.20 -13.68 13.13
CA ASN A 6 -10.54 -13.00 12.01
C ASN A 6 -11.49 -11.92 11.49
N MET A 7 -11.76 -10.92 12.32
CA MET A 7 -12.54 -9.76 11.91
C MET A 7 -11.61 -8.71 11.31
N SER A 8 -12.09 -8.03 10.27
CA SER A 8 -11.46 -6.83 9.75
C SER A 8 -11.20 -5.82 10.87
N ALA A 9 -10.01 -5.22 10.87
CA ALA A 9 -9.62 -4.24 11.87
C ALA A 9 -9.80 -2.83 11.32
N GLU A 10 -10.38 -1.93 12.10
CA GLU A 10 -10.34 -0.50 11.80
C GLU A 10 -9.11 0.12 12.46
N VAL A 11 -8.32 0.85 11.69
CA VAL A 11 -7.10 1.53 12.14
C VAL A 11 -7.13 2.98 11.68
N LEU A 12 -6.49 3.86 12.44
CA LEU A 12 -6.29 5.24 12.03
C LEU A 12 -4.95 5.38 11.31
N VAL A 13 -4.98 5.90 10.08
CA VAL A 13 -3.79 6.20 9.28
C VAL A 13 -3.87 7.65 8.83
N ASP A 14 -2.95 8.47 9.32
CA ASP A 14 -2.92 9.92 9.09
C ASP A 14 -4.24 10.62 9.45
N GLY A 15 -4.89 10.15 10.52
CA GLY A 15 -6.17 10.68 11.00
C GLY A 15 -7.40 10.20 10.23
N GLU A 16 -7.24 9.31 9.24
CA GLU A 16 -8.34 8.73 8.47
C GLU A 16 -8.63 7.29 8.94
N PRO A 17 -9.91 6.92 9.13
CA PRO A 17 -10.27 5.54 9.40
C PRO A 17 -10.06 4.68 8.15
N VAL A 18 -9.27 3.62 8.31
CA VAL A 18 -8.97 2.63 7.29
C VAL A 18 -9.41 1.28 7.81
N VAL A 19 -10.25 0.60 7.04
CA VAL A 19 -10.58 -0.80 7.28
C VAL A 19 -9.46 -1.66 6.69
N VAL A 20 -8.98 -2.64 7.44
CA VAL A 20 -7.98 -3.62 6.97
C VAL A 20 -8.68 -4.97 6.84
N PRO A 21 -9.14 -5.34 5.63
CA PRO A 21 -9.73 -6.65 5.41
C PRO A 21 -8.70 -7.75 5.62
N THR A 22 -9.15 -8.86 6.16
CA THR A 22 -8.41 -10.13 6.19
C THR A 22 -8.18 -10.65 4.77
N PHE A 23 -7.26 -11.59 4.61
CA PHE A 23 -7.01 -12.19 3.29
C PHE A 23 -8.22 -12.95 2.73
N GLY A 24 -9.06 -13.55 3.59
CA GLY A 24 -10.31 -14.19 3.14
C GLY A 24 -11.35 -13.17 2.68
N GLU A 25 -11.46 -12.02 3.34
CA GLU A 25 -12.29 -10.92 2.86
C GLU A 25 -11.75 -10.37 1.52
N TRP A 26 -10.43 -10.26 1.36
CA TRP A 26 -9.83 -9.88 0.07
C TRP A 26 -10.13 -10.87 -1.05
N ASP A 27 -10.15 -12.17 -0.77
CA ASP A 27 -10.56 -13.18 -1.76
C ASP A 27 -12.02 -12.94 -2.21
N THR A 28 -12.90 -12.66 -1.25
CA THR A 28 -14.31 -12.33 -1.54
C THR A 28 -14.44 -11.01 -2.33
N ILE A 29 -13.63 -10.00 -2.01
CA ILE A 29 -13.59 -8.72 -2.72
C ILE A 29 -13.08 -8.91 -4.15
N LEU A 30 -12.07 -9.75 -4.38
CA LEU A 30 -11.53 -10.01 -5.72
C LEU A 30 -12.53 -10.71 -6.62
N GLU A 31 -13.38 -11.58 -6.05
CA GLU A 31 -14.47 -12.23 -6.76
C GLU A 31 -15.61 -11.24 -7.08
N ASN A 32 -16.08 -10.50 -6.07
CA ASN A 32 -17.31 -9.71 -6.15
C ASN A 32 -17.12 -8.22 -6.49
N ALA A 33 -15.87 -7.75 -6.56
CA ALA A 33 -15.47 -6.35 -6.76
C ALA A 33 -16.05 -5.34 -5.74
N THR A 34 -16.61 -5.82 -4.63
CA THR A 34 -17.32 -5.02 -3.63
C THR A 34 -16.91 -5.42 -2.21
N TYR A 35 -17.09 -4.50 -1.28
CA TYR A 35 -16.94 -4.71 0.16
C TYR A 35 -18.14 -4.09 0.87
N HIS A 36 -18.91 -4.91 1.61
CA HIS A 36 -20.22 -4.56 2.18
C HIS A 36 -21.18 -3.91 1.16
N GLY A 37 -21.21 -4.46 -0.07
CA GLY A 37 -22.07 -3.98 -1.16
C GLY A 37 -21.61 -2.68 -1.83
N VAL A 38 -20.50 -2.08 -1.38
CA VAL A 38 -19.94 -0.87 -1.96
C VAL A 38 -18.77 -1.24 -2.90
N PRO A 39 -18.68 -0.67 -4.11
CA PRO A 39 -17.60 -0.97 -5.05
C PRO A 39 -16.21 -0.68 -4.48
N VAL A 40 -15.27 -1.60 -4.70
CA VAL A 40 -13.84 -1.42 -4.38
C VAL A 40 -13.04 -1.14 -5.64
N PHE A 41 -13.38 -1.81 -6.75
CA PHE A 41 -12.74 -1.61 -8.04
C PHE A 41 -13.72 -1.90 -9.18
N SER A 42 -13.33 -1.50 -10.39
CA SER A 42 -14.01 -1.81 -11.65
C SER A 42 -13.20 -2.79 -12.47
N ASP A 43 -13.75 -3.34 -13.55
CA ASP A 43 -13.00 -4.28 -14.40
C ASP A 43 -11.69 -3.69 -14.95
N ASN A 44 -11.68 -2.38 -15.22
CA ASN A 44 -10.47 -1.66 -15.67
C ASN A 44 -9.36 -1.60 -14.62
N THR A 45 -9.70 -1.71 -13.33
CA THR A 45 -8.76 -1.62 -12.21
C THR A 45 -8.55 -2.96 -11.49
N ARG A 46 -9.32 -4.00 -11.86
CA ARG A 46 -9.25 -5.35 -11.29
C ARG A 46 -7.83 -5.90 -11.28
N ASN A 47 -7.14 -5.88 -12.41
CA ASN A 47 -5.78 -6.42 -12.52
C ASN A 47 -4.80 -5.72 -11.57
N SER A 48 -4.92 -4.40 -11.42
CA SER A 48 -4.08 -3.62 -10.50
C SER A 48 -4.35 -4.01 -9.04
N VAL A 49 -5.62 -4.17 -8.66
CA VAL A 49 -5.99 -4.60 -7.30
C VAL A 49 -5.57 -6.04 -7.04
N THR A 50 -5.79 -6.97 -7.97
CA THR A 50 -5.35 -8.37 -7.85
C THR A 50 -3.84 -8.47 -7.64
N LYS A 51 -3.04 -7.73 -8.42
CA LYS A 51 -1.58 -7.70 -8.27
C LYS A 51 -1.17 -7.14 -6.91
N LEU A 52 -1.87 -6.12 -6.42
CA LEU A 52 -1.59 -5.51 -5.14
C LEU A 52 -1.95 -6.42 -3.96
N VAL A 53 -3.09 -7.12 -4.03
CA VAL A 53 -3.47 -8.15 -3.05
C VAL A 53 -2.42 -9.26 -3.02
N SER A 54 -1.99 -9.75 -4.19
CA SER A 54 -0.94 -10.77 -4.29
C SER A 54 0.38 -10.29 -3.69
N PHE A 55 0.79 -9.06 -4.00
CA PHE A 55 1.99 -8.45 -3.42
C PHE A 55 1.94 -8.40 -1.88
N VAL A 56 0.85 -7.91 -1.31
CA VAL A 56 0.69 -7.81 0.15
C VAL A 56 0.58 -9.17 0.82
N LYS A 57 -0.03 -10.18 0.17
CA LYS A 57 -0.03 -11.56 0.68
C LYS A 57 1.39 -12.12 0.79
N THR A 58 2.24 -11.88 -0.21
CA THR A 58 3.64 -12.34 -0.21
C THR A 58 4.51 -11.61 0.82
N HIS A 59 4.19 -10.36 1.15
CA HIS A 59 4.98 -9.51 2.07
C HIS A 59 4.15 -9.07 3.29
N SER A 60 3.34 -9.98 3.85
CA SER A 60 2.32 -9.67 4.87
C SER A 60 2.88 -9.23 6.23
N ASP A 61 4.15 -9.50 6.46
CA ASP A 61 4.95 -9.08 7.60
C ASP A 61 5.34 -7.59 7.53
N GLU A 62 5.57 -7.07 6.33
CA GLU A 62 5.96 -5.68 6.09
C GLU A 62 4.79 -4.81 5.61
N PHE A 63 3.83 -5.38 4.90
CA PHE A 63 2.77 -4.63 4.22
C PHE A 63 1.36 -5.00 4.69
N GLY A 64 0.47 -4.05 4.54
CA GLY A 64 -0.97 -4.20 4.71
C GLY A 64 -1.72 -3.57 3.54
N LEU A 65 -2.96 -4.01 3.35
CA LEU A 65 -3.84 -3.46 2.31
C LEU A 65 -5.16 -3.06 2.94
N GLY A 66 -5.41 -1.76 2.95
CA GLY A 66 -6.59 -1.15 3.54
C GLY A 66 -7.61 -0.71 2.51
N LEU A 67 -8.81 -0.45 3.00
CA LEU A 67 -9.90 0.22 2.31
C LEU A 67 -10.26 1.47 3.10
N TYR A 68 -10.34 2.60 2.41
CA TYR A 68 -10.84 3.84 2.97
C TYR A 68 -11.92 4.42 2.07
N SER A 69 -12.92 5.06 2.67
CA SER A 69 -14.01 5.69 1.94
C SER A 69 -13.86 7.19 2.07
N ARG A 70 -13.83 7.89 0.94
CA ARG A 70 -13.99 9.33 0.94
C ARG A 70 -15.48 9.62 0.93
N LYS A 71 -15.96 10.50 1.82
CA LYS A 71 -17.39 10.85 1.95
C LYS A 71 -18.08 11.24 0.62
N MET A 72 -17.32 11.75 -0.34
CA MET A 72 -17.81 12.15 -1.67
C MET A 72 -17.85 11.01 -2.70
N LEU A 73 -17.09 9.93 -2.47
CA LEU A 73 -17.02 8.77 -3.36
C LEU A 73 -17.93 7.67 -2.83
N LYS A 74 -18.84 7.19 -3.67
CA LYS A 74 -19.66 6.00 -3.39
C LYS A 74 -18.88 4.70 -3.66
N SER A 75 -17.60 4.69 -3.32
CA SER A 75 -16.67 3.58 -3.52
C SER A 75 -15.60 3.56 -2.45
N TRP A 76 -15.06 2.38 -2.19
CA TRP A 76 -13.83 2.21 -1.44
C TRP A 76 -12.63 2.53 -2.33
N LEU A 77 -11.59 3.09 -1.72
CA LEU A 77 -10.27 3.22 -2.31
C LEU A 77 -9.32 2.25 -1.64
N VAL A 78 -8.54 1.55 -2.46
CA VAL A 78 -7.51 0.61 -2.00
C VAL A 78 -6.27 1.38 -1.59
N LEU A 79 -5.77 1.11 -0.38
CA LEU A 79 -4.63 1.80 0.21
C LEU A 79 -3.54 0.81 0.62
N PRO A 80 -2.46 0.67 -0.16
CA PRO A 80 -1.26 -0.02 0.31
C PRO A 80 -0.62 0.74 1.47
N MET A 81 -0.19 -0.01 2.47
CA MET A 81 0.47 0.53 3.66
C MET A 81 1.68 -0.33 4.00
N MET A 82 2.74 0.30 4.51
CA MET A 82 3.91 -0.37 5.05
C MET A 82 3.95 -0.20 6.57
N ARG A 83 4.27 -1.26 7.29
CA ARG A 83 4.54 -1.23 8.73
C ARG A 83 5.95 -0.67 8.94
N LEU A 84 6.05 0.50 9.56
CA LEU A 84 7.33 1.15 9.81
C LEU A 84 7.38 1.70 11.24
N GLY A 85 8.21 1.12 12.10
CA GLY A 85 8.41 1.63 13.47
C GLY A 85 7.13 1.70 14.30
N GLY A 86 6.25 0.70 14.17
CA GLY A 86 4.98 0.61 14.93
C GLY A 86 3.84 1.45 14.37
N ARG A 87 4.04 2.21 13.27
CA ARG A 87 2.98 2.92 12.54
C ARG A 87 2.76 2.31 11.16
N LEU A 88 1.58 2.56 10.60
CA LEU A 88 1.26 2.28 9.20
C LEU A 88 1.57 3.52 8.38
N GLN A 89 2.39 3.36 7.35
CA GLN A 89 2.77 4.41 6.41
C GLN A 89 2.07 4.16 5.08
N ARG A 90 1.31 5.15 4.58
CA ARG A 90 0.75 5.08 3.22
C ARG A 90 1.88 5.00 2.20
N VAL A 91 1.76 4.10 1.23
CA VAL A 91 2.74 3.94 0.15
C VAL A 91 2.04 3.64 -1.16
N GLN A 92 2.64 4.06 -2.26
CA GLN A 92 2.36 3.55 -3.58
C GLN A 92 3.40 2.48 -3.92
N ILE A 93 2.94 1.32 -4.37
CA ILE A 93 3.82 0.29 -4.91
C ILE A 93 4.07 0.62 -6.38
N GLU A 94 5.32 0.94 -6.72
CA GLU A 94 5.75 1.27 -8.08
C GLU A 94 6.74 0.20 -8.56
N TYR A 95 6.74 -0.09 -9.86
CA TYR A 95 7.80 -0.87 -10.51
C TYR A 95 8.72 0.09 -11.25
N ILE A 96 10.01 0.09 -10.91
CA ILE A 96 10.98 1.03 -11.48
C ILE A 96 12.24 0.30 -11.94
N LYS A 97 13.00 0.98 -12.80
CA LYS A 97 14.37 0.62 -13.18
C LYS A 97 15.36 1.58 -12.54
N CYS A 98 16.53 1.08 -12.13
CA CYS A 98 17.63 1.94 -11.68
C CYS A 98 18.28 2.66 -12.87
N ASP A 99 18.56 3.96 -12.75
CA ASP A 99 19.24 4.73 -13.80
C ASP A 99 20.75 4.46 -13.89
N HIS A 100 21.30 3.67 -12.96
CA HIS A 100 22.74 3.44 -12.81
C HIS A 100 23.17 1.98 -12.97
N CYS A 101 22.23 1.04 -12.98
CA CYS A 101 22.49 -0.39 -13.17
C CYS A 101 21.24 -1.10 -13.70
N ASP A 102 21.32 -2.38 -14.01
CA ASP A 102 20.19 -3.14 -14.59
C ASP A 102 19.18 -3.68 -13.57
N TRP A 103 19.21 -3.19 -12.32
CA TRP A 103 18.18 -3.57 -11.36
C TRP A 103 16.81 -2.99 -11.77
N GLU A 104 15.82 -3.88 -11.81
CA GLU A 104 14.42 -3.57 -12.01
C GLU A 104 13.63 -4.28 -10.91
N GLY A 105 12.67 -3.59 -10.29
CA GLY A 105 11.95 -4.15 -9.17
C GLY A 105 10.94 -3.20 -8.56
N ARG A 106 10.24 -3.69 -7.54
CA ARG A 106 9.24 -2.90 -6.83
C ARG A 106 9.87 -1.98 -5.78
N ILE A 107 9.25 -0.83 -5.58
CA ILE A 107 9.52 0.10 -4.48
C ILE A 107 8.23 0.46 -3.75
N ALA A 108 8.36 0.86 -2.49
CA ALA A 108 7.30 1.53 -1.76
C ALA A 108 7.60 3.04 -1.70
N ASN A 109 6.89 3.83 -2.50
CA ASN A 109 7.01 5.28 -2.54
C ASN A 109 6.00 5.93 -1.59
N PRO A 110 6.44 6.62 -0.52
CA PRO A 110 5.51 7.22 0.43
C PRO A 110 5.08 8.64 0.04
N VAL A 111 5.66 9.27 -0.99
CA VAL A 111 5.45 10.71 -1.29
C VAL A 111 4.53 10.95 -2.49
N GLU A 112 3.87 9.93 -3.00
CA GLU A 112 2.85 10.14 -4.02
C GLU A 112 1.70 10.97 -3.43
N SER A 113 1.44 12.15 -3.99
CA SER A 113 0.50 13.12 -3.43
C SER A 113 -0.93 12.58 -3.35
N THR A 114 -1.32 11.73 -4.31
CA THR A 114 -2.65 11.12 -4.35
C THR A 114 -2.98 10.25 -3.13
N LEU A 115 -1.96 9.76 -2.40
CA LEU A 115 -2.13 8.98 -1.17
C LEU A 115 -2.75 9.78 -0.03
N TYR A 116 -2.50 11.09 0.02
CA TYR A 116 -2.90 11.97 1.11
C TYR A 116 -4.08 12.88 0.75
N MET A 117 -4.44 12.93 -0.54
CA MET A 117 -5.51 13.79 -1.02
C MET A 117 -6.80 13.61 -0.21
N GLY A 118 -7.25 14.67 0.47
CA GLY A 118 -8.47 14.64 1.29
C GLY A 118 -8.32 14.04 2.68
N ALA A 119 -7.11 13.68 3.11
CA ALA A 119 -6.83 13.39 4.52
C ALA A 119 -6.98 14.67 5.36
N PRO A 120 -7.37 14.58 6.66
CA PRO A 120 -7.61 15.76 7.50
C PRO A 120 -6.44 16.74 7.57
N GLU A 121 -5.21 16.22 7.58
CA GLU A 121 -3.97 17.00 7.68
C GLU A 121 -3.02 16.65 6.52
N GLU A 122 -3.55 16.68 5.29
CA GLU A 122 -2.87 16.25 4.05
C GLU A 122 -1.42 16.76 3.94
N SER A 123 -1.20 18.08 4.10
CA SER A 123 0.13 18.67 3.97
C SER A 123 1.10 18.20 5.04
N ALA A 124 0.63 18.03 6.29
CA ALA A 124 1.47 17.54 7.37
C ALA A 124 1.85 16.06 7.17
N ALA A 125 0.88 15.23 6.76
CA ALA A 125 1.11 13.82 6.47
C ALA A 125 2.11 13.63 5.32
N LEU A 126 1.95 14.38 4.22
CA LEU A 126 2.89 14.35 3.10
C LEU A 126 4.29 14.86 3.51
N GLN A 127 4.38 15.92 4.31
CA GLN A 127 5.66 16.42 4.80
C GLN A 127 6.39 15.39 5.67
N LEU A 128 5.67 14.65 6.52
CA LEU A 128 6.23 13.54 7.29
C LEU A 128 6.76 12.43 6.38
N ALA A 129 6.06 12.12 5.30
CA ALA A 129 6.48 11.13 4.31
C ALA A 129 7.78 11.53 3.58
N TYR A 130 7.95 12.82 3.25
CA TYR A 130 9.18 13.34 2.64
C TYR A 130 10.42 13.20 3.53
N ASN A 131 10.21 13.20 4.85
CA ASN A 131 11.27 13.12 5.86
C ASN A 131 11.66 11.67 6.22
N LEU A 132 11.03 10.67 5.61
CA LEU A 132 11.36 9.27 5.88
C LEU A 132 12.76 8.89 5.34
N PRO A 133 13.49 7.98 6.02
CA PRO A 133 14.74 7.46 5.51
C PRO A 133 14.57 6.79 4.15
N ARG A 134 15.31 7.26 3.15
CA ARG A 134 15.20 6.75 1.78
C ARG A 134 16.10 5.55 1.57
N ARG A 135 15.54 4.52 0.92
CA ARG A 135 16.30 3.40 0.37
C ARG A 135 16.97 3.81 -0.92
N ARG A 136 18.10 3.15 -1.17
CA ARG A 136 18.88 3.26 -2.41
C ARG A 136 18.70 1.99 -3.20
N CYS A 137 19.18 1.97 -4.44
CA CYS A 137 19.17 0.76 -5.25
C CYS A 137 19.82 -0.41 -4.49
N PRO A 138 19.16 -1.57 -4.36
CA PRO A 138 19.69 -2.71 -3.61
C PRO A 138 20.91 -3.35 -4.30
N LEU A 139 21.08 -3.15 -5.62
CA LEU A 139 22.19 -3.72 -6.38
C LEU A 139 23.46 -2.84 -6.35
N CYS A 140 23.33 -1.54 -6.65
CA CYS A 140 24.48 -0.64 -6.83
C CYS A 140 24.59 0.46 -5.77
N ALA A 141 23.68 0.51 -4.79
CA ALA A 141 23.60 1.51 -3.74
C ALA A 141 23.51 2.98 -4.21
N GLN A 142 23.25 3.24 -5.50
CA GLN A 142 22.98 4.58 -6.00
C GLN A 142 21.56 5.05 -5.63
N PRO A 143 21.32 6.37 -5.55
CA PRO A 143 19.98 6.91 -5.37
C PRO A 143 19.02 6.43 -6.47
N LEU A 144 17.76 6.22 -6.10
CA LEU A 144 16.69 5.90 -7.04
C LEU A 144 16.03 7.19 -7.54
N ALA A 145 15.56 7.19 -8.79
CA ALA A 145 14.87 8.33 -9.40
C ALA A 145 13.56 8.68 -8.69
N ARG A 146 12.91 7.67 -8.11
CA ARG A 146 11.68 7.80 -7.32
C ARG A 146 12.00 7.59 -5.84
N PRO A 147 11.44 8.40 -4.92
CA PRO A 147 11.62 8.18 -3.49
C PRO A 147 11.10 6.79 -3.08
N ALA A 148 11.88 6.08 -2.28
CA ALA A 148 11.55 4.75 -1.82
C ALA A 148 11.90 4.61 -0.33
N ILE A 149 11.04 3.97 0.45
CA ILE A 149 11.33 3.58 1.85
C ILE A 149 11.52 2.06 1.99
N TRP A 150 11.21 1.32 0.93
CA TRP A 150 11.44 -0.10 0.76
C TRP A 150 11.76 -0.37 -0.71
N THR A 151 12.59 -1.38 -0.96
CA THR A 151 12.98 -1.85 -2.29
C THR A 151 12.92 -3.38 -2.27
N GLU A 152 12.38 -3.97 -3.33
CA GLU A 152 12.44 -5.41 -3.52
C GLU A 152 13.89 -5.86 -3.61
N SER A 153 14.25 -6.86 -2.80
CA SER A 153 15.61 -7.38 -2.77
C SER A 153 16.04 -7.88 -4.15
N CYS A 154 17.32 -7.72 -4.48
CA CYS A 154 17.88 -8.49 -5.58
C CYS A 154 17.81 -9.96 -5.19
N LEU A 155 17.17 -10.81 -6.00
CA LEU A 155 17.41 -12.23 -5.89
C LEU A 155 18.89 -12.44 -6.21
N GLU A 156 19.67 -12.88 -5.23
CA GLU A 156 20.97 -13.48 -5.51
C GLU A 156 20.66 -14.75 -6.33
N ASN A 157 20.98 -14.71 -7.62
CA ASN A 157 21.00 -15.91 -8.45
C ASN A 157 22.18 -16.79 -8.05
#